data_AF-A0A653HRX6-F1
#
_entry.id   AF-A0A653HRX6-F1
#
_cell.length_a   1.000
_cell.length_b   1.000
_cell.length_c   1.000
_cell.angle_alpha   90.00
_cell.angle_beta   90.00
_cell.angle_gamma   90.00
#
_symmetry.space_group_name_H-M   'P 1'
#
loop_
_entity.id
_entity.type
_entity.pdbx_description
1 polymer ?
#
loop_
_entity_poly.entity_id
_entity_poly.type
_entity_poly.pdbx_seq_one_letter_code
_entity_poly.pdbx_strand_id
1 'polypeptide(L)'
;GRGGGGGRGGGGGRGGGGGRGGRGFGGSRGGRGFGGSRGGRGGEGSAGGNKQGKVIVIPHRFPGVYLIKGKSDVLVTKNLVPGESVYGERRYQVTDDDDKIEYRVWNPFRSKLGACLMGGVGNMPIKPGSKVLYLGAASGTSVSHVSDMVGSEGVVYAVEFSHRSGRDLTNMSKKRTNIVPIVEDARQPLKYRMLVDMVDVVFADVAQPDQARIVALNAHMFLKSGGWFVISIKANCVDSTAKPEVVFASEMEKLKKEKCKPKEKLTLEPFHRNHAMVLGIYR
;
A
#
# COMPACT_ATOMS: atom_id res chain seq x y z
N GLY A 1 61.00 26.63 25.17
CA GLY A 1 60.92 25.92 26.46
C GLY A 1 60.98 24.44 26.15
N ARG A 2 61.90 23.66 26.74
CA ARG A 2 61.81 23.09 28.11
C ARG A 2 60.43 22.46 28.35
N GLY A 3 60.24 21.17 28.58
CA GLY A 3 61.15 20.02 28.74
C GLY A 3 60.41 18.89 29.49
N GLY A 4 60.94 17.65 29.39
CA GLY A 4 60.79 16.54 30.38
C GLY A 4 59.43 15.83 30.45
N GLY A 5 59.32 14.51 30.64
CA GLY A 5 60.30 13.49 30.96
C GLY A 5 59.67 12.45 31.92
N GLY A 6 60.00 11.15 31.73
CA GLY A 6 59.86 10.06 32.73
C GLY A 6 58.44 9.49 32.90
N GLY A 7 58.19 8.18 33.01
CA GLY A 7 59.06 7.05 33.36
C GLY A 7 58.55 6.37 34.65
N ARG A 8 58.59 5.02 34.67
CA ARG A 8 58.31 4.05 35.78
C ARG A 8 56.84 3.63 35.89
N GLY A 9 56.50 2.33 35.86
CA GLY A 9 56.91 1.25 36.77
C GLY A 9 55.85 1.19 37.88
N GLY A 10 55.16 0.11 38.23
CA GLY A 10 55.50 -1.30 38.36
C GLY A 10 54.77 -1.82 39.62
N GLY A 11 54.42 -3.11 39.67
CA GLY A 11 53.96 -3.83 40.88
C GLY A 11 52.48 -3.60 41.26
N GLY A 12 51.73 -4.55 41.79
CA GLY A 12 52.01 -5.88 42.31
C GLY A 12 50.91 -6.30 43.30
N GLY A 13 50.84 -7.61 43.58
CA GLY A 13 50.17 -8.22 44.75
C GLY A 13 48.69 -8.56 44.56
N ARG A 14 48.27 -9.84 44.51
CA ARG A 14 48.28 -10.96 45.49
C ARG A 14 47.28 -10.83 46.65
N GLY A 15 46.54 -11.93 46.86
CA GLY A 15 45.91 -12.34 48.13
C GLY A 15 44.38 -12.29 48.06
N GLY A 16 43.60 -13.31 48.41
CA GLY A 16 43.88 -14.56 49.14
C GLY A 16 42.78 -14.79 50.19
N GLY A 17 42.29 -16.03 50.31
CA GLY A 17 41.47 -16.54 51.43
C GLY A 17 39.98 -16.18 51.38
N GLY A 18 38.99 -17.04 51.66
CA GLY A 18 38.99 -18.30 52.41
C GLY A 18 38.20 -18.12 53.73
N GLY A 19 37.10 -18.88 53.90
CA GLY A 19 36.38 -19.04 55.19
C GLY A 19 34.88 -18.70 55.10
N ARG A 20 33.97 -19.67 54.99
CA ARG A 20 33.32 -20.47 56.07
C ARG A 20 32.32 -19.70 56.94
N GLY A 21 31.08 -20.21 56.96
CA GLY A 21 30.33 -20.40 58.21
C GLY A 21 28.98 -19.71 58.30
N GLY A 22 27.91 -20.49 58.43
CA GLY A 22 26.59 -20.00 58.84
C GLY A 22 25.47 -21.02 58.62
N ARG A 23 25.31 -21.97 59.54
CA ARG A 23 24.17 -22.91 59.63
C ARG A 23 23.10 -22.37 60.59
N GLY A 24 21.84 -22.71 60.31
CA GLY A 24 20.73 -22.83 61.28
C GLY A 24 19.52 -21.94 60.96
N PHE A 25 18.26 -22.32 61.14
CA PHE A 25 17.61 -23.55 61.63
C PHE A 25 16.08 -23.36 61.46
N GLY A 26 15.31 -24.45 61.26
CA GLY A 26 13.87 -24.57 61.54
C GLY A 26 12.89 -24.08 60.44
N GLY A 27 11.81 -24.76 60.09
CA GLY A 27 11.20 -26.01 60.54
C GLY A 27 9.79 -26.15 59.95
N SER A 28 9.45 -27.37 59.53
CA SER A 28 8.12 -28.01 59.53
C SER A 28 6.94 -27.45 58.70
N ARG A 29 6.51 -28.23 57.69
CA ARG A 29 5.20 -28.93 57.61
C ARG A 29 5.00 -29.53 56.19
N GLY A 30 5.11 -30.86 56.05
CA GLY A 30 4.02 -31.73 55.55
C GLY A 30 4.01 -31.84 54.02
N GLY A 31 3.81 -32.95 53.34
CA GLY A 31 3.52 -34.34 53.68
C GLY A 31 3.56 -35.16 52.38
N ARG A 32 4.01 -36.40 52.52
CA ARG A 32 3.93 -37.60 51.67
C ARG A 32 3.12 -37.57 50.35
N GLY A 33 3.77 -38.03 49.28
CA GLY A 33 3.41 -39.29 48.58
C GLY A 33 2.43 -39.25 47.38
N PHE A 34 2.71 -40.16 46.42
CA PHE A 34 1.93 -40.55 45.23
C PHE A 34 1.94 -39.54 44.08
N GLY A 35 2.20 -39.88 42.81
CA GLY A 35 1.99 -41.12 42.08
C GLY A 35 0.95 -40.85 40.98
N GLY A 36 1.36 -40.91 39.71
CA GLY A 36 0.44 -41.15 38.58
C GLY A 36 0.04 -39.96 37.69
N SER A 37 0.29 -40.15 36.39
CA SER A 37 -0.56 -39.74 35.27
C SER A 37 -0.77 -38.26 34.97
N ARG A 38 -0.11 -37.79 33.90
CA ARG A 38 -0.76 -36.89 32.94
C ARG A 38 -0.11 -37.03 31.56
N GLY A 39 -0.76 -37.81 30.70
CA GLY A 39 -0.52 -37.79 29.26
C GLY A 39 -0.79 -36.38 28.72
N GLY A 40 0.28 -35.75 28.23
CA GLY A 40 0.21 -34.52 27.46
C GLY A 40 -0.31 -34.85 26.07
N ARG A 41 -1.63 -34.76 25.91
CA ARG A 41 -2.35 -34.78 24.63
C ARG A 41 -1.66 -33.81 23.67
N GLY A 42 -1.21 -34.35 22.53
CA GLY A 42 -0.73 -33.55 21.41
C GLY A 42 -1.77 -32.49 21.06
N GLY A 43 -1.37 -31.23 21.17
CA GLY A 43 -2.13 -30.12 20.63
C GLY A 43 -2.05 -30.22 19.11
N GLU A 44 -3.03 -30.90 18.51
CA GLU A 44 -3.42 -30.64 17.14
C GLU A 44 -3.63 -29.13 17.01
N GLY A 45 -2.67 -28.49 16.35
CA GLY A 45 -2.85 -27.15 15.85
C GLY A 45 -4.12 -27.16 15.02
N SER A 46 -5.14 -26.49 15.53
CA SER A 46 -6.33 -26.14 14.78
C SER A 46 -5.89 -25.18 13.68
N ALA A 47 -5.35 -25.76 12.60
CA ALA A 47 -5.26 -25.13 11.31
C ALA A 47 -6.71 -24.89 10.91
N GLY A 48 -7.17 -23.66 11.16
CA GLY A 48 -8.43 -23.13 10.68
C GLY A 48 -8.42 -23.09 9.16
N GLY A 49 -8.55 -24.27 8.54
CA GLY A 49 -8.95 -24.44 7.16
C GLY A 49 -10.39 -23.97 7.07
N ASN A 50 -10.57 -22.67 6.91
CA ASN A 50 -11.86 -22.08 6.62
C ASN A 50 -12.33 -22.73 5.32
N LYS A 51 -13.28 -23.66 5.42
CA LYS A 51 -13.92 -24.33 4.28
C LYS A 51 -14.28 -23.25 3.28
N GLN A 52 -13.64 -23.26 2.11
CA GLN A 52 -13.94 -22.32 1.04
C GLN A 52 -15.37 -22.60 0.59
N GLY A 53 -16.33 -21.88 1.18
CA GLY A 53 -17.70 -21.87 0.71
C GLY A 53 -17.69 -21.49 -0.76
N LYS A 54 -18.56 -22.10 -1.57
CA LYS A 54 -18.67 -21.85 -3.01
C LYS A 54 -18.71 -20.33 -3.26
N VAL A 55 -17.63 -19.80 -3.81
CA VAL A 55 -17.44 -18.37 -4.03
C VAL A 55 -18.08 -18.03 -5.36
N ILE A 56 -19.04 -17.10 -5.36
CA ILE A 56 -19.65 -16.59 -6.60
C ILE A 56 -18.97 -15.27 -6.93
N VAL A 57 -18.24 -15.24 -8.04
CA VAL A 57 -17.60 -14.03 -8.56
C VAL A 57 -18.50 -13.43 -9.63
N ILE A 58 -18.82 -12.15 -9.51
CA ILE A 58 -19.63 -11.39 -10.46
C ILE A 58 -18.77 -10.24 -11.01
N PRO A 59 -18.75 -9.99 -12.34
CA PRO A 59 -18.07 -8.83 -12.88
C PRO A 59 -18.69 -7.52 -12.34
N HIS A 60 -17.83 -6.57 -11.99
CA HIS A 60 -18.28 -5.23 -11.62
C HIS A 60 -18.68 -4.44 -12.88
N ARG A 61 -19.35 -3.29 -12.71
CA ARG A 61 -19.65 -2.35 -13.81
C ARG A 61 -18.40 -1.80 -14.52
N PHE A 62 -17.22 -1.95 -13.92
CA PHE A 62 -15.95 -1.47 -14.47
C PHE A 62 -15.09 -2.68 -14.86
N PRO A 63 -14.49 -2.66 -16.06
CA PRO A 63 -13.70 -3.79 -16.54
C PRO A 63 -12.44 -3.99 -15.68
N GLY A 64 -12.06 -5.26 -15.48
CA GLY A 64 -10.92 -5.63 -14.64
C GLY A 64 -11.20 -5.65 -13.13
N VAL A 65 -12.43 -5.31 -12.71
CA VAL A 65 -12.88 -5.33 -11.31
C VAL A 65 -14.03 -6.32 -11.16
N TYR A 66 -14.03 -7.05 -10.05
CA TYR A 66 -15.03 -8.07 -9.76
C TYR A 66 -15.54 -7.94 -8.33
N LEU A 67 -16.70 -8.53 -8.06
CA LEU A 67 -17.30 -8.64 -6.73
C LEU A 67 -17.46 -10.11 -6.38
N ILE A 68 -17.09 -10.46 -5.16
CA ILE A 68 -17.48 -11.73 -4.57
C ILE A 68 -18.78 -11.51 -3.79
N LYS A 69 -19.84 -12.22 -4.18
CA LYS A 69 -21.11 -12.24 -3.45
C LYS A 69 -20.98 -13.15 -2.23
N GLY A 70 -21.45 -12.65 -1.09
CA GLY A 70 -21.47 -13.38 0.17
C GLY A 70 -22.42 -12.70 1.17
N LYS A 71 -22.15 -12.84 2.47
CA LYS A 71 -22.87 -12.08 3.51
C LYS A 71 -22.65 -10.56 3.38
N SER A 72 -21.49 -10.19 2.87
CA SER A 72 -21.10 -8.83 2.51
C SER A 72 -20.38 -8.93 1.17
N ASP A 73 -20.73 -8.05 0.23
CA ASP A 73 -20.05 -7.99 -1.05
C ASP A 73 -18.61 -7.53 -0.85
N VAL A 74 -17.66 -8.23 -1.48
CA VAL A 74 -16.23 -7.93 -1.37
C VAL A 74 -15.67 -7.57 -2.73
N LEU A 75 -15.00 -6.41 -2.82
CA LEU A 75 -14.30 -5.97 -4.01
C LEU A 75 -13.04 -6.81 -4.23
N VAL A 76 -12.88 -7.35 -5.45
CA VAL A 76 -11.71 -8.15 -5.82
C VAL A 76 -11.17 -7.82 -7.21
N THR A 77 -9.88 -8.11 -7.42
CA THR A 77 -9.20 -8.04 -8.73
C THR A 77 -8.65 -9.41 -9.12
N LYS A 78 -8.55 -9.71 -10.43
CA LYS A 78 -7.91 -10.93 -10.92
C LYS A 78 -6.39 -10.81 -10.71
N ASN A 79 -5.78 -11.78 -10.04
CA ASN A 79 -4.36 -11.74 -9.74
C ASN A 79 -3.53 -12.02 -11.00
N LEU A 80 -2.60 -11.14 -11.36
CA LEU A 80 -1.63 -11.44 -12.44
C LEU A 80 -0.60 -12.49 -12.05
N VAL A 81 -0.27 -12.63 -10.77
CA VAL A 81 0.75 -13.55 -10.27
C VAL A 81 0.13 -14.50 -9.24
N PRO A 82 -0.57 -15.56 -9.69
CA PRO A 82 -1.23 -16.51 -8.81
C PRO A 82 -0.26 -17.11 -7.78
N GLY A 83 -0.75 -17.43 -6.58
CA GLY A 83 0.08 -18.02 -5.53
C GLY A 83 0.76 -16.99 -4.61
N GLU A 84 0.88 -15.73 -5.02
CA GLU A 84 1.47 -14.67 -4.21
C GLU A 84 0.49 -13.58 -3.73
N SER A 85 0.62 -13.17 -2.46
CA SER A 85 0.01 -11.96 -1.91
C SER A 85 1.06 -10.85 -1.75
N VAL A 86 0.64 -9.59 -1.92
CA VAL A 86 1.56 -8.44 -1.84
C VAL A 86 1.68 -7.93 -0.40
N TYR A 87 0.58 -7.86 0.33
CA TYR A 87 0.53 -7.30 1.68
C TYR A 87 -0.25 -8.18 2.66
N GLY A 88 -0.39 -9.47 2.35
CA GLY A 88 -1.11 -10.44 3.18
C GLY A 88 -2.63 -10.37 3.06
N GLU A 89 -3.15 -9.82 1.96
CA GLU A 89 -4.57 -9.82 1.65
C GLU A 89 -5.15 -11.23 1.47
N ARG A 90 -6.45 -11.36 1.73
CA ARG A 90 -7.18 -12.59 1.46
C ARG A 90 -7.26 -12.82 -0.05
N ARG A 91 -7.19 -14.08 -0.45
CA ARG A 91 -7.25 -14.52 -1.84
C ARG A 91 -8.26 -15.64 -1.97
N TYR A 92 -8.91 -15.68 -3.12
CA TYR A 92 -9.91 -16.69 -3.46
C TYR A 92 -9.48 -17.36 -4.75
N GLN A 93 -9.44 -18.68 -4.75
CA GLN A 93 -9.19 -19.46 -5.95
C GLN A 93 -10.52 -19.97 -6.46
N VAL A 94 -10.76 -19.76 -7.76
CA VAL A 94 -11.93 -20.26 -8.47
C VAL A 94 -11.40 -21.06 -9.65
N THR A 95 -11.88 -22.29 -9.77
CA THR A 95 -11.62 -23.12 -10.95
C THR A 95 -12.74 -22.85 -11.94
N ASP A 96 -12.39 -22.35 -13.12
CA ASP A 96 -13.31 -22.09 -14.22
C ASP A 96 -12.81 -22.89 -15.42
N ASP A 97 -13.59 -23.86 -15.89
CA ASP A 97 -13.33 -24.67 -17.10
C ASP A 97 -11.85 -25.05 -17.32
N ASP A 98 -11.23 -25.65 -16.29
CA ASP A 98 -9.82 -26.12 -16.19
C ASP A 98 -8.74 -25.08 -15.85
N ASP A 99 -9.03 -23.77 -15.91
CA ASP A 99 -8.11 -22.72 -15.47
C ASP A 99 -8.29 -22.35 -13.99
N LYS A 100 -7.18 -22.37 -13.25
CA LYS A 100 -7.13 -21.92 -11.86
C LYS A 100 -6.94 -20.41 -11.81
N ILE A 101 -8.05 -19.68 -11.68
CA ILE A 101 -8.04 -18.23 -11.55
C ILE A 101 -7.99 -17.85 -10.07
N GLU A 102 -7.05 -16.97 -9.73
CA GLU A 102 -6.94 -16.43 -8.37
C GLU A 102 -7.39 -14.97 -8.33
N TYR A 103 -8.26 -14.64 -7.37
CA TYR A 103 -8.74 -13.30 -7.09
C TYR A 103 -8.16 -12.78 -5.78
N ARG A 104 -7.80 -11.50 -5.75
CA ARG A 104 -7.26 -10.80 -4.58
C ARG A 104 -8.28 -9.82 -4.03
N VAL A 105 -8.46 -9.83 -2.72
CA VAL A 105 -9.35 -8.87 -2.04
C VAL A 105 -8.74 -7.47 -2.09
N TRP A 106 -9.51 -6.52 -2.58
CA TRP A 106 -9.14 -5.11 -2.59
C TRP A 106 -9.82 -4.38 -1.43
N ASN A 107 -9.03 -4.01 -0.41
CA ASN A 107 -9.56 -3.35 0.78
C ASN A 107 -9.82 -1.84 0.55
N PRO A 108 -11.08 -1.36 0.60
CA PRO A 108 -11.42 0.05 0.42
C PRO A 108 -10.91 0.97 1.54
N PHE A 109 -10.67 0.45 2.74
CA PHE A 109 -10.13 1.22 3.87
C PHE A 109 -8.63 1.48 3.74
N ARG A 110 -7.94 0.75 2.86
CA ARG A 110 -6.51 0.93 2.57
C ARG A 110 -6.26 1.63 1.23
N SER A 111 -7.14 1.40 0.26
CA SER A 111 -7.02 1.95 -1.08
C SER A 111 -8.10 2.98 -1.35
N LYS A 112 -7.69 4.22 -1.59
CA LYS A 112 -8.58 5.32 -1.96
C LYS A 112 -9.27 5.08 -3.30
N LEU A 113 -8.60 4.40 -4.23
CA LEU A 113 -9.21 3.94 -5.48
C LEU A 113 -10.25 2.83 -5.24
N GLY A 114 -10.00 1.92 -4.30
CA GLY A 114 -10.97 0.91 -3.88
C GLY A 114 -12.22 1.52 -3.24
N ALA A 115 -12.02 2.54 -2.39
CA ALA A 115 -13.11 3.35 -1.83
C ALA A 115 -13.89 4.10 -2.93
N CYS A 116 -13.21 4.61 -3.95
CA CYS A 116 -13.85 5.29 -5.09
C CYS A 116 -14.74 4.34 -5.91
N LEU A 117 -14.25 3.11 -6.16
CA LEU A 117 -15.01 2.07 -6.87
C LEU A 117 -16.26 1.67 -6.09
N MET A 118 -16.15 1.48 -4.77
CA MET A 118 -17.30 1.15 -3.92
C MET A 118 -18.23 2.34 -3.66
N GLY A 119 -17.71 3.56 -3.65
CA GLY A 119 -18.50 4.79 -3.50
C GLY A 119 -19.35 5.12 -4.73
N GLY A 120 -19.23 4.35 -5.81
CA GLY A 120 -20.12 4.45 -6.96
C GLY A 120 -19.76 5.56 -7.94
N VAL A 121 -18.47 5.76 -8.21
CA VAL A 121 -18.01 6.70 -9.25
C VAL A 121 -18.72 6.45 -10.59
N GLY A 122 -19.03 7.50 -11.33
CA GLY A 122 -19.75 7.48 -12.60
C GLY A 122 -18.91 6.92 -13.73
N ASN A 123 -17.63 7.29 -13.80
CA ASN A 123 -16.72 6.80 -14.85
C ASN A 123 -15.35 6.38 -14.28
N MET A 124 -14.88 5.18 -14.62
CA MET A 124 -13.52 4.72 -14.29
C MET A 124 -12.68 4.66 -15.57
N PRO A 125 -11.69 5.55 -15.75
CA PRO A 125 -10.90 5.60 -16.96
C PRO A 125 -9.84 4.50 -17.04
N ILE A 126 -9.48 3.88 -15.92
CA ILE A 126 -8.55 2.76 -15.87
C ILE A 126 -9.27 1.51 -16.38
N LYS A 127 -8.86 1.03 -17.56
CA LYS A 127 -9.41 -0.15 -18.21
C LYS A 127 -8.28 -1.13 -18.55
N PRO A 128 -8.59 -2.42 -18.80
CA PRO A 128 -7.61 -3.35 -19.37
C PRO A 128 -6.94 -2.76 -20.61
N GLY A 129 -5.61 -2.88 -20.70
CA GLY A 129 -4.79 -2.32 -21.78
C GLY A 129 -4.41 -0.83 -21.64
N SER A 130 -4.93 -0.11 -20.64
CA SER A 130 -4.62 1.33 -20.47
C SER A 130 -3.20 1.57 -19.96
N LYS A 131 -2.55 2.65 -20.43
CA LYS A 131 -1.30 3.14 -19.82
C LYS A 131 -1.62 4.09 -18.68
N VAL A 132 -1.17 3.78 -17.46
CA VAL A 132 -1.46 4.55 -16.25
C VAL A 132 -0.19 5.10 -15.63
N LEU A 133 -0.14 6.41 -15.37
CA LEU A 133 0.90 7.03 -14.53
C LEU A 133 0.36 7.20 -13.11
N TYR A 134 0.94 6.47 -12.16
CA TYR A 134 0.57 6.51 -10.74
C TYR A 134 1.58 7.36 -9.98
N LEU A 135 1.14 8.52 -9.48
CA LEU A 135 1.95 9.45 -8.68
C LEU A 135 1.71 9.19 -7.18
N GLY A 136 2.78 8.88 -6.44
CA GLY A 136 2.70 8.55 -5.01
C GLY A 136 2.37 7.08 -4.78
N ALA A 137 3.14 6.19 -5.42
CA ALA A 137 2.92 4.74 -5.37
C ALA A 137 3.16 4.12 -3.97
N ALA A 138 3.87 4.80 -3.08
CA ALA A 138 4.29 4.31 -1.78
C ALA A 138 4.91 2.90 -1.88
N SER A 139 4.44 1.94 -1.07
CA SER A 139 4.90 0.54 -1.10
C SER A 139 4.23 -0.30 -2.20
N GLY A 140 3.38 0.29 -3.05
CA GLY A 140 2.77 -0.39 -4.18
C GLY A 140 1.53 -1.24 -3.86
N THR A 141 0.92 -1.08 -2.69
CA THR A 141 -0.30 -1.83 -2.30
C THR A 141 -1.45 -1.61 -3.28
N SER A 142 -1.84 -0.35 -3.51
CA SER A 142 -2.88 0.02 -4.49
C SER A 142 -2.41 -0.15 -5.94
N VAL A 143 -1.13 0.12 -6.21
CA VAL A 143 -0.53 -0.04 -7.55
C VAL A 143 -0.64 -1.49 -8.01
N SER A 144 -0.48 -2.46 -7.12
CA SER A 144 -0.64 -3.88 -7.46
C SER A 144 -2.06 -4.21 -7.93
N HIS A 145 -3.10 -3.56 -7.38
CA HIS A 145 -4.48 -3.75 -7.84
C HIS A 145 -4.77 -2.99 -9.14
N VAL A 146 -4.14 -1.83 -9.36
CA VAL A 146 -4.23 -1.09 -10.63
C VAL A 146 -3.59 -1.89 -11.76
N SER A 147 -2.42 -2.51 -11.49
CA SER A 147 -1.78 -3.46 -12.38
C SER A 147 -2.68 -4.66 -12.68
N ASP A 148 -3.37 -5.18 -11.66
CA ASP A 148 -4.38 -6.24 -11.83
C ASP A 148 -5.54 -5.82 -12.76
N MET A 149 -6.02 -4.57 -12.65
CA MET A 149 -7.08 -4.04 -13.50
C MET A 149 -6.64 -3.80 -14.95
N VAL A 150 -5.42 -3.30 -15.14
CA VAL A 150 -4.86 -2.96 -16.44
C VAL A 150 -4.47 -4.22 -17.22
N GLY A 151 -4.10 -5.30 -16.53
CA GLY A 151 -3.71 -6.56 -17.15
C GLY A 151 -2.32 -6.50 -17.79
N SER A 152 -1.96 -7.56 -18.51
CA SER A 152 -0.64 -7.73 -19.15
C SER A 152 -0.40 -6.84 -20.36
N GLU A 153 -1.48 -6.37 -21.01
CA GLU A 153 -1.39 -5.54 -22.22
C GLU A 153 -1.12 -4.06 -21.92
N GLY A 154 -1.51 -3.59 -20.74
CA GLY A 154 -1.26 -2.20 -20.34
C GLY A 154 -0.06 -2.08 -19.42
N VAL A 155 0.30 -0.85 -19.07
CA VAL A 155 1.51 -0.52 -18.31
C VAL A 155 1.17 0.46 -17.19
N VAL A 156 1.70 0.21 -16.00
CA VAL A 156 1.60 1.11 -14.86
C VAL A 156 2.96 1.69 -14.52
N TYR A 157 3.14 2.98 -14.76
CA TYR A 157 4.32 3.74 -14.33
C TYR A 157 4.10 4.20 -12.90
N ALA A 158 4.88 3.66 -11.95
CA ALA A 158 4.69 3.92 -10.53
C ALA A 158 5.79 4.84 -10.01
N VAL A 159 5.45 6.11 -9.78
CA VAL A 159 6.38 7.14 -9.29
C VAL A 159 6.32 7.21 -7.77
N GLU A 160 7.47 7.06 -7.13
CA GLU A 160 7.63 7.17 -5.68
C GLU A 160 8.91 7.90 -5.31
N PHE A 161 8.83 8.85 -4.37
CA PHE A 161 9.99 9.64 -3.96
C PHE A 161 10.85 8.91 -2.90
N SER A 162 10.21 8.19 -1.97
CA SER A 162 10.91 7.56 -0.85
C SER A 162 11.73 6.36 -1.30
N HIS A 163 13.03 6.34 -1.04
CA HIS A 163 13.87 5.17 -1.31
C HIS A 163 13.45 3.92 -0.52
N ARG A 164 12.94 4.08 0.71
CA ARG A 164 12.48 2.93 1.50
C ARG A 164 11.26 2.29 0.83
N SER A 165 10.24 3.09 0.54
CA SER A 165 9.03 2.63 -0.16
C SER A 165 9.35 2.13 -1.56
N GLY A 166 10.31 2.78 -2.24
CA GLY A 166 10.80 2.41 -3.56
C GLY A 166 11.46 1.03 -3.59
N ARG A 167 12.11 0.58 -2.51
CA ARG A 167 12.63 -0.81 -2.41
C ARG A 167 11.49 -1.82 -2.46
N ASP A 168 10.43 -1.59 -1.68
CA ASP A 168 9.26 -2.47 -1.66
C ASP A 168 8.53 -2.46 -3.01
N LEU A 169 8.36 -1.27 -3.60
CA LEU A 169 7.78 -1.09 -4.93
C LEU A 169 8.58 -1.84 -6.01
N THR A 170 9.91 -1.75 -5.97
CA THR A 170 10.80 -2.44 -6.91
C THR A 170 10.72 -3.96 -6.73
N ASN A 171 10.70 -4.44 -5.48
CA ASN A 171 10.56 -5.88 -5.20
C ASN A 171 9.24 -6.45 -5.70
N MET A 172 8.15 -5.68 -5.58
CA MET A 172 6.84 -6.05 -6.12
C MET A 172 6.83 -6.01 -7.66
N SER A 173 7.48 -5.00 -8.25
CA SER A 173 7.57 -4.85 -9.72
C SER A 173 8.41 -5.94 -10.39
N LYS A 174 9.39 -6.54 -9.69
CA LYS A 174 10.12 -7.71 -10.22
C LYS A 174 9.20 -8.88 -10.55
N LYS A 175 8.06 -8.97 -9.87
CA LYS A 175 7.10 -10.07 -9.99
C LYS A 175 5.98 -9.76 -10.97
N ARG A 176 5.67 -8.47 -11.15
CA ARG A 176 4.65 -7.96 -12.07
C ARG A 176 5.30 -7.19 -13.21
N THR A 177 5.38 -7.82 -14.38
CA THR A 177 6.08 -7.30 -15.55
C THR A 177 5.45 -6.03 -16.14
N ASN A 178 4.17 -5.76 -15.86
CA ASN A 178 3.47 -4.57 -16.33
C ASN A 178 3.67 -3.33 -15.47
N ILE A 179 4.50 -3.39 -14.41
CA ILE A 179 4.79 -2.25 -13.53
C ILE A 179 6.21 -1.76 -13.77
N VAL A 180 6.35 -0.47 -14.06
CA VAL A 180 7.64 0.21 -14.17
C VAL A 180 7.83 1.09 -12.93
N PRO A 181 8.68 0.69 -11.96
CA PRO A 181 8.94 1.48 -10.77
C PRO A 181 9.90 2.64 -11.09
N ILE A 182 9.54 3.86 -10.69
CA ILE A 182 10.33 5.07 -10.89
C ILE A 182 10.56 5.71 -9.52
N VAL A 183 11.79 5.66 -9.02
CA VAL A 183 12.15 6.22 -7.71
C VAL A 183 12.69 7.65 -7.89
N GLU A 184 11.79 8.59 -8.12
CA GLU A 184 12.10 10.01 -8.36
C GLU A 184 11.03 10.95 -7.78
N ASP A 185 11.35 12.24 -7.67
CA ASP A 185 10.40 13.26 -7.23
C ASP A 185 9.40 13.62 -8.35
N ALA A 186 8.10 13.40 -8.11
CA ALA A 186 7.01 13.74 -9.02
C ALA A 186 6.92 15.25 -9.33
N ARG A 187 7.55 16.13 -8.55
CA ARG A 187 7.66 17.57 -8.83
C ARG A 187 8.58 17.87 -10.02
N GLN A 188 9.44 16.93 -10.41
CA GLN A 188 10.45 17.10 -11.46
C GLN A 188 10.27 16.06 -12.57
N PRO A 189 9.17 16.10 -13.35
CA PRO A 189 8.89 15.12 -14.39
C PRO A 189 9.95 15.02 -15.49
N LEU A 190 10.79 16.04 -15.65
CA LEU A 190 11.93 16.02 -16.58
C LEU A 190 12.92 14.88 -16.28
N LYS A 191 13.10 14.50 -15.01
CA LYS A 191 14.07 13.47 -14.61
C LYS A 191 13.73 12.08 -15.12
N TYR A 192 12.45 11.75 -15.19
CA TYR A 192 11.97 10.45 -15.66
C TYR A 192 11.27 10.54 -17.01
N ARG A 193 11.45 11.65 -17.74
CA ARG A 193 10.90 11.85 -19.09
C ARG A 193 11.29 10.74 -20.06
N MET A 194 12.49 10.19 -19.93
CA MET A 194 12.98 9.13 -20.81
C MET A 194 12.32 7.76 -20.54
N LEU A 195 11.67 7.60 -19.39
CA LEU A 195 11.09 6.32 -18.96
C LEU A 195 9.59 6.22 -19.23
N VAL A 196 8.90 7.35 -19.29
CA VAL A 196 7.42 7.40 -19.33
C VAL A 196 6.94 7.82 -20.71
N ASP A 197 6.19 6.93 -21.35
CA ASP A 197 5.45 7.20 -22.59
C ASP A 197 4.24 8.12 -22.36
N MET A 198 3.59 8.53 -23.45
CA MET A 198 2.26 9.13 -23.38
C MET A 198 1.25 8.15 -22.75
N VAL A 199 0.64 8.56 -21.63
CA VAL A 199 -0.32 7.78 -20.84
C VAL A 199 -1.77 8.20 -21.09
N ASP A 200 -2.69 7.28 -20.82
CA ASP A 200 -4.13 7.50 -20.95
C ASP A 200 -4.74 8.06 -19.66
N VAL A 201 -4.17 7.67 -18.51
CA VAL A 201 -4.66 8.06 -17.19
C VAL A 201 -3.50 8.47 -16.28
N VAL A 202 -3.64 9.60 -15.59
CA VAL A 202 -2.79 9.96 -14.44
C VAL A 202 -3.61 9.77 -13.16
N PHE A 203 -3.14 8.91 -12.26
CA PHE A 203 -3.69 8.76 -10.91
C PHE A 203 -2.74 9.39 -9.90
N ALA A 204 -3.24 10.32 -9.08
CA ALA A 204 -2.44 11.05 -8.11
C ALA A 204 -2.92 10.82 -6.68
N ASP A 205 -2.08 10.16 -5.88
CA ASP A 205 -2.29 9.91 -4.44
C ASP A 205 -1.18 10.55 -3.59
N VAL A 206 -0.65 11.68 -4.06
CA VAL A 206 0.35 12.47 -3.33
C VAL A 206 -0.33 13.35 -2.29
N ALA A 207 0.14 13.32 -1.05
CA ALA A 207 -0.35 14.15 0.04
C ALA A 207 0.53 15.40 0.22
N GLN A 208 0.49 16.31 -0.76
CA GLN A 208 1.30 17.54 -0.76
C GLN A 208 0.40 18.78 -0.92
N PRO A 209 0.75 19.94 -0.33
CA PRO A 209 -0.01 21.18 -0.55
C PRO A 209 0.03 21.68 -1.99
N ASP A 210 1.09 21.36 -2.74
CA ASP A 210 1.27 21.73 -4.15
C ASP A 210 0.77 20.64 -5.13
N GLN A 211 -0.19 19.82 -4.70
CA GLN A 211 -0.70 18.67 -5.46
C GLN A 211 -1.21 19.04 -6.86
N ALA A 212 -2.05 20.09 -6.99
CA ALA A 212 -2.55 20.52 -8.30
C ALA A 212 -1.42 20.83 -9.29
N ARG A 213 -0.34 21.48 -8.83
CA ARG A 213 0.82 21.81 -9.66
C ARG A 213 1.57 20.55 -10.08
N ILE A 214 1.77 19.59 -9.18
CA ILE A 214 2.43 18.31 -9.48
C ILE A 214 1.65 17.55 -10.56
N VAL A 215 0.32 17.47 -10.40
CA VAL A 215 -0.56 16.80 -11.38
C VAL A 215 -0.52 17.52 -12.73
N ALA A 216 -0.60 18.85 -12.73
CA ALA A 216 -0.55 19.66 -13.95
C ALA A 216 0.76 19.44 -14.74
N LEU A 217 1.91 19.51 -14.07
CA LEU A 217 3.22 19.30 -14.70
C LEU A 217 3.34 17.90 -15.33
N ASN A 218 2.88 16.87 -14.61
CA ASN A 218 2.88 15.50 -15.12
C ASN A 218 1.89 15.31 -16.27
N ALA A 219 0.69 15.90 -16.16
CA ALA A 219 -0.30 15.85 -17.22
C ALA A 219 0.19 16.54 -18.50
N HIS A 220 0.88 17.68 -18.37
CA HIS A 220 1.43 18.40 -19.52
C HIS A 220 2.52 17.62 -20.27
N MET A 221 3.30 16.81 -19.56
CA MET A 221 4.39 16.05 -20.15
C MET A 221 3.96 14.69 -20.70
N PHE A 222 3.05 13.99 -19.99
CA PHE A 222 2.77 12.58 -20.27
C PHE A 222 1.32 12.28 -20.62
N LEU A 223 0.35 13.11 -20.22
CA LEU A 223 -1.06 12.78 -20.45
C LEU A 223 -1.49 13.17 -21.87
N LYS A 224 -2.10 12.22 -22.58
CA LYS A 224 -2.68 12.48 -23.91
C LYS A 224 -3.77 13.56 -23.84
N SER A 225 -3.96 14.31 -24.92
CA SER A 225 -5.12 15.20 -25.06
C SER A 225 -6.41 14.39 -24.98
N GLY A 226 -7.35 14.82 -24.14
CA GLY A 226 -8.56 14.03 -23.82
C GLY A 226 -8.32 12.88 -22.83
N GLY A 227 -7.09 12.69 -22.36
CA GLY A 227 -6.74 11.72 -21.32
C GLY A 227 -7.35 12.09 -19.97
N TRP A 228 -7.43 11.10 -19.08
CA TRP A 228 -8.08 11.29 -17.78
C TRP A 228 -7.06 11.56 -16.68
N PHE A 229 -7.43 12.44 -15.75
CA PHE A 229 -6.73 12.56 -14.49
C PHE A 229 -7.68 12.20 -13.35
N VAL A 230 -7.12 11.54 -12.34
CA VAL A 230 -7.81 11.13 -11.13
C VAL A 230 -6.94 11.58 -9.97
N ILE A 231 -7.46 12.48 -9.15
CA ILE A 231 -6.72 13.06 -8.01
C ILE A 231 -7.44 12.73 -6.71
N SER A 232 -6.69 12.21 -5.74
CA SER A 232 -7.14 12.02 -4.37
C SER A 232 -6.74 13.22 -3.53
N ILE A 233 -7.70 14.07 -3.19
CA ILE A 233 -7.48 15.27 -2.37
C ILE A 233 -7.79 14.95 -0.92
N LYS A 234 -6.81 15.15 -0.04
CA LYS A 234 -6.98 15.11 1.42
C LYS A 234 -6.97 16.54 1.95
N ALA A 235 -8.13 17.02 2.40
CA ALA A 235 -8.28 18.42 2.80
C ALA A 235 -7.23 18.86 3.84
N ASN A 236 -7.06 18.05 4.89
CA ASN A 236 -6.12 18.36 5.99
C ASN A 236 -4.65 18.46 5.57
N CYS A 237 -4.25 17.89 4.43
CA CYS A 237 -2.87 17.98 3.93
C CYS A 237 -2.64 19.21 3.05
N VAL A 238 -3.70 19.81 2.51
CA VAL A 238 -3.62 21.05 1.74
C VAL A 238 -3.74 22.24 2.68
N ASP A 239 -4.78 22.24 3.53
CA ASP A 239 -5.02 23.26 4.54
C ASP A 239 -5.78 22.63 5.71
N SER A 240 -5.17 22.61 6.89
CA SER A 240 -5.76 22.05 8.12
C SER A 240 -6.73 23.00 8.83
N THR A 241 -6.75 24.28 8.45
CA THR A 241 -7.56 25.33 9.11
C THR A 241 -8.88 25.55 8.39
N ALA A 242 -8.90 25.35 7.07
CA ALA A 242 -10.08 25.53 6.24
C ALA A 242 -11.04 24.33 6.29
N LYS A 243 -12.32 24.58 5.99
CA LYS A 243 -13.31 23.51 5.81
C LYS A 243 -12.98 22.69 4.55
N PRO A 244 -13.17 21.35 4.56
CA PRO A 244 -12.84 20.49 3.43
C PRO A 244 -13.46 20.92 2.09
N GLU A 245 -14.71 21.39 2.11
CA GLU A 245 -15.42 21.84 0.91
C GLU A 245 -14.74 23.02 0.22
N VAL A 246 -14.21 23.97 1.01
CA VAL A 246 -13.49 25.15 0.50
C VAL A 246 -12.16 24.72 -0.12
N VAL A 247 -11.46 23.78 0.53
CA VAL A 247 -10.21 23.22 0.00
C VAL A 247 -10.46 22.50 -1.33
N PHE A 248 -11.50 21.67 -1.42
CA PHE A 248 -11.84 20.97 -2.65
C PHE A 248 -12.19 21.95 -3.79
N ALA A 249 -12.95 23.01 -3.50
CA ALA A 249 -13.26 24.04 -4.49
C ALA A 249 -12.00 24.77 -4.98
N SER A 250 -11.12 25.15 -4.07
CA SER A 250 -9.85 25.82 -4.38
C SER A 250 -8.95 24.96 -5.28
N GLU A 251 -8.80 23.66 -4.94
CA GLU A 251 -8.00 22.74 -5.76
C GLU A 251 -8.60 22.51 -7.15
N MET A 252 -9.93 22.40 -7.26
CA MET A 252 -10.60 22.30 -8.57
C MET A 252 -10.37 23.54 -9.43
N GLU A 253 -10.39 24.75 -8.86
CA GLU A 253 -10.09 25.98 -9.59
C GLU A 253 -8.64 26.05 -10.04
N LYS A 254 -7.68 25.59 -9.22
CA LYS A 254 -6.27 25.47 -9.64
C LYS A 254 -6.12 24.51 -10.81
N LEU A 255 -6.78 23.35 -10.77
CA LEU A 255 -6.74 22.38 -11.88
C LEU A 255 -7.34 22.94 -13.17
N LYS A 256 -8.46 23.68 -13.09
CA LYS A 256 -9.07 24.33 -14.26
C LYS A 256 -8.13 25.32 -14.93
N LYS A 257 -7.37 26.11 -14.16
CA LYS A 257 -6.35 27.04 -14.69
C LYS A 257 -5.27 26.31 -15.50
N GLU A 258 -4.93 25.09 -15.09
CA GLU A 258 -3.96 24.21 -15.73
C GLU A 258 -4.56 23.32 -16.84
N LYS A 259 -5.66 23.74 -17.48
CA LYS A 259 -6.34 22.99 -18.57
C LYS A 259 -6.82 21.58 -18.17
N CYS A 260 -6.91 21.29 -16.87
CA CYS A 260 -7.48 20.05 -16.35
C CYS A 260 -8.94 20.32 -15.97
N LYS A 261 -9.91 19.83 -16.76
CA LYS A 261 -11.35 20.08 -16.54
C LYS A 261 -11.94 18.99 -15.63
N PRO A 262 -12.30 19.31 -14.37
CA PRO A 262 -12.96 18.35 -13.49
C PRO A 262 -14.35 17.99 -14.06
N LYS A 263 -14.69 16.71 -14.02
CA LYS A 263 -15.98 16.17 -14.48
C LYS A 263 -16.81 15.62 -13.34
N GLU A 264 -16.16 14.95 -12.40
CA GLU A 264 -16.83 14.27 -11.31
C GLU A 264 -16.04 14.48 -10.01
N LYS A 265 -16.77 14.63 -8.90
CA LYS A 265 -16.23 14.70 -7.54
C LYS A 265 -17.01 13.72 -6.67
N LEU A 266 -16.30 12.85 -5.97
CA LEU A 266 -16.86 11.88 -5.04
C LEU A 266 -16.15 11.99 -3.69
N THR A 267 -16.89 12.19 -2.60
CA THR A 267 -16.34 12.09 -1.25
C THR A 267 -16.18 10.62 -0.87
N LEU A 268 -15.07 10.26 -0.20
CA LEU A 268 -14.74 8.87 0.14
C LEU A 268 -15.27 8.41 1.50
N GLU A 269 -16.25 9.12 2.06
CA GLU A 269 -16.92 8.68 3.29
C GLU A 269 -17.85 7.50 2.97
N PRO A 270 -17.83 6.40 3.76
CA PRO A 270 -17.30 6.26 5.13
C PRO A 270 -15.85 5.76 5.26
N PHE A 271 -15.16 5.44 4.17
CA PHE A 271 -13.84 4.78 4.22
C PHE A 271 -12.71 5.72 4.66
N HIS A 272 -12.68 6.92 4.11
CA HIS A 272 -11.64 7.92 4.35
C HIS A 272 -12.25 9.28 4.66
N ARG A 273 -12.16 9.72 5.92
CA ARG A 273 -12.65 11.02 6.37
C ARG A 273 -11.87 12.17 5.70
N ASN A 274 -12.56 13.26 5.36
CA ASN A 274 -11.97 14.45 4.73
C ASN A 274 -11.18 14.17 3.43
N HIS A 275 -11.53 13.10 2.71
CA HIS A 275 -10.96 12.78 1.40
C HIS A 275 -12.04 12.90 0.32
N ALA A 276 -11.62 13.44 -0.83
CA ALA A 276 -12.42 13.46 -2.03
C ALA A 276 -11.59 12.98 -3.23
N MET A 277 -12.20 12.18 -4.09
CA MET A 277 -11.70 11.85 -5.41
C MET A 277 -12.28 12.83 -6.40
N VAL A 278 -11.42 13.44 -7.21
CA VAL A 278 -11.85 14.25 -8.36
C VAL A 278 -11.35 13.58 -9.62
N LEU A 279 -12.26 13.38 -10.57
CA LEU A 279 -11.96 12.84 -11.88
C LEU A 279 -12.21 13.94 -12.92
N GLY A 280 -11.36 14.01 -13.92
CA GLY A 280 -11.51 14.97 -14.99
C GLY A 280 -10.74 14.60 -16.24
N ILE A 281 -10.87 15.45 -17.25
CA ILE A 281 -10.25 15.28 -18.56
C ILE A 281 -9.23 16.38 -18.78
N TYR A 282 -8.07 16.01 -19.32
CA TYR A 282 -7.03 16.94 -19.71
C TYR A 282 -7.32 17.51 -21.10
N ARG A 283 -7.42 18.84 -21.16
CA ARG A 283 -7.78 19.67 -22.32
C ARG A 283 -9.23 19.49 -22.81
#